data_AF-A0AAI8MMT9-F1
#
_entry.id   AF-A0AAI8MMT9-F1
#
_cell.length_a   1.000
_cell.length_b   1.000
_cell.length_c   1.000
_cell.angle_alpha   90.00
_cell.angle_beta   90.00
_cell.angle_gamma   90.00
#
_symmetry.space_group_name_H-M   'P 1'
#
loop_
_entity.id
_entity.type
_entity.pdbx_description
1 polymer ?
#
loop_
_entity_poly.entity_id
_entity_poly.type
_entity_poly.pdbx_seq_one_letter_code
_entity_poly.pdbx_strand_id
1 'polypeptide(L)'
;MEAIYPYMLTLHLLCAIIFLGFIFTDVVLLSPLKKVLGEELADKIFSIISKRGVKIMPLCLLLLLLSGGAMISRYVGTTQGFFDLPLQMLLMIKVVLALCIMCMVIVSLSCKFLGLKNPLAKSIHKVALVLGFFIVVLAKMAFYM
;
A
#
# COMPACT_ATOMS: atom_id res chain seq x y z
N MET A 1 20.03 -8.73 13.17
CA MET A 1 19.26 -7.86 12.25
C MET A 1 19.80 -6.42 12.16
N GLU A 2 20.62 -5.94 13.11
CA GLU A 2 21.08 -4.54 13.15
C GLU A 2 21.68 -4.01 11.83
N ALA A 3 22.54 -4.79 11.17
CA ALA A 3 23.18 -4.36 9.92
C ALA A 3 22.23 -4.29 8.71
N ILE A 4 21.14 -5.09 8.71
CA ILE A 4 20.22 -5.22 7.56
C ILE A 4 19.04 -4.25 7.67
N TYR A 5 18.69 -3.86 8.89
CA TYR A 5 17.59 -2.95 9.18
C TYR A 5 17.59 -1.64 8.36
N PRO A 6 18.70 -0.86 8.26
CA PRO A 6 18.70 0.39 7.49
C PRO A 6 18.45 0.17 5.99
N TYR A 7 18.93 -0.94 5.43
CA TYR A 7 18.69 -1.30 4.03
C TYR A 7 17.21 -1.67 3.80
N MET A 8 16.62 -2.46 4.71
CA MET A 8 15.20 -2.81 4.65
C MET A 8 14.30 -1.59 4.81
N LEU A 9 14.64 -0.67 5.71
CA LEU A 9 13.91 0.59 5.88
C LEU A 9 13.98 1.45 4.62
N THR A 10 15.16 1.59 4.02
CA THR A 10 15.33 2.35 2.78
C THR A 10 14.51 1.74 1.65
N LEU A 11 14.59 0.43 1.47
CA LEU A 11 13.80 -0.30 0.47
C LEU A 11 12.30 -0.17 0.72
N HIS A 12 11.85 -0.25 1.97
CA HIS A 12 10.46 -0.07 2.36
C HIS A 12 9.96 1.33 1.96
N LEU A 13 10.71 2.38 2.29
CA LEU A 13 10.33 3.76 1.96
C LEU A 13 10.29 4.00 0.45
N LEU A 14 11.25 3.48 -0.31
CA LEU A 14 11.23 3.56 -1.77
C LEU A 14 9.98 2.88 -2.35
N CYS A 15 9.65 1.68 -1.88
CA CYS A 15 8.44 0.98 -2.31
C CYS A 15 7.16 1.74 -1.89
N ALA A 16 7.16 2.37 -0.71
CA ALA A 16 6.03 3.15 -0.21
C ALA A 16 5.75 4.36 -1.08
N ILE A 17 6.80 5.09 -1.47
CA ILE A 17 6.71 6.26 -2.36
C ILE A 17 6.15 5.85 -3.72
N ILE A 18 6.66 4.77 -4.31
CA ILE A 18 6.17 4.28 -5.62
C ILE A 18 4.71 3.83 -5.51
N PHE A 19 4.38 3.04 -4.50
CA PHE A 19 3.03 2.49 -4.29
C PHE A 19 2.01 3.60 -4.04
N LEU A 20 2.26 4.45 -3.04
CA LEU A 20 1.33 5.51 -2.67
C LEU A 20 1.26 6.61 -3.74
N GLY A 21 2.39 6.95 -4.38
CA GLY A 21 2.44 7.93 -5.46
C GLY A 21 1.67 7.49 -6.71
N PHE A 22 1.74 6.21 -7.06
CA PHE A 22 0.94 5.65 -8.15
C PHE A 22 -0.56 5.73 -7.83
N ILE A 23 -0.98 5.28 -6.64
CA ILE A 23 -2.39 5.32 -6.23
C ILE A 23 -2.88 6.77 -6.14
N PHE A 24 -2.06 7.67 -5.62
CA PHE A 24 -2.37 9.09 -5.57
C PHE A 24 -2.61 9.66 -6.98
N THR A 25 -1.73 9.33 -7.93
CA THR A 25 -1.87 9.76 -9.33
C THR A 25 -3.17 9.22 -9.93
N ASP A 26 -3.49 7.94 -9.72
CA ASP A 26 -4.70 7.31 -10.25
C ASP A 26 -6.00 7.94 -9.71
N VAL A 27 -6.06 8.15 -8.40
CA VAL A 27 -7.27 8.62 -7.72
C VAL A 27 -7.44 10.14 -7.79
N VAL A 28 -6.36 10.90 -7.59
CA VAL A 28 -6.42 12.36 -7.42
C VAL A 28 -6.19 13.10 -8.73
N LEU A 29 -5.32 12.59 -9.61
CA LEU A 29 -5.01 13.26 -10.87
C LEU A 29 -5.83 12.69 -12.03
N LEU A 30 -5.71 11.37 -12.29
CA LEU A 30 -6.33 10.74 -13.46
C LEU A 30 -7.86 10.72 -13.34
N SER A 31 -8.42 10.30 -12.20
CA SER A 31 -9.88 10.18 -12.05
C SER A 31 -10.66 11.49 -12.32
N PRO A 32 -10.23 12.68 -11.86
CA PRO A 32 -10.86 13.94 -12.25
C PRO A 32 -10.59 14.34 -13.70
N LEU A 33 -9.38 14.09 -14.22
CA LEU A 33 -9.01 14.38 -15.61
C LEU A 33 -9.90 13.66 -16.62
N LYS A 34 -10.41 12.46 -16.29
CA LYS A 34 -11.38 11.73 -17.13
C LYS A 34 -12.63 12.55 -17.44
N LYS A 35 -13.08 13.40 -16.51
CA LYS A 35 -14.25 14.26 -16.71
C LYS A 35 -14.00 15.40 -17.69
N VAL A 36 -12.74 15.82 -17.84
CA VAL A 36 -12.34 16.96 -18.67
C VAL A 36 -11.96 16.53 -20.09
N LEU A 37 -11.25 15.41 -20.23
CA LEU A 37 -10.74 14.90 -21.51
C LEU A 37 -11.79 14.13 -22.34
N GLY A 38 -12.96 13.84 -21.76
CA GLY A 38 -13.96 12.94 -22.34
C GLY A 38 -13.63 11.47 -22.08
N GLU A 39 -14.67 10.64 -21.91
CA GLU A 39 -14.57 9.21 -21.55
C GLU A 39 -13.63 8.43 -22.49
N GLU A 40 -13.77 8.64 -23.80
CA GLU A 40 -13.14 7.82 -24.83
C GLU A 40 -11.62 8.05 -24.94
N LEU A 41 -11.19 9.32 -24.89
CA LEU A 41 -9.76 9.67 -24.92
C LEU A 41 -9.07 9.33 -23.59
N ALA A 42 -9.74 9.59 -22.46
CA ALA A 42 -9.23 9.28 -21.14
C ALA A 42 -9.02 7.76 -20.97
N ASP A 43 -9.97 6.93 -21.38
CA ASP A 43 -9.83 5.47 -21.27
C ASP A 43 -8.68 4.93 -22.12
N LYS A 44 -8.45 5.49 -23.32
CA LYS A 44 -7.32 5.12 -24.18
C LYS A 44 -5.98 5.39 -23.50
N ILE A 45 -5.80 6.59 -22.94
CA ILE A 45 -4.55 6.98 -22.28
C ILE A 45 -4.37 6.23 -20.96
N PHE A 46 -5.40 6.20 -20.13
CA PHE A 46 -5.31 5.66 -18.77
C PHE A 46 -5.17 4.15 -18.78
N SER A 47 -5.74 3.44 -19.77
CA SER A 47 -5.55 2.00 -19.90
C SER A 47 -4.08 1.63 -20.16
N ILE A 48 -3.33 2.46 -20.90
CA ILE A 48 -1.90 2.25 -21.18
C ILE A 48 -1.08 2.46 -19.90
N ILE A 49 -1.34 3.56 -19.18
CA ILE A 49 -0.67 3.90 -17.92
C ILE A 49 -0.96 2.83 -16.86
N SER A 50 -2.24 2.48 -16.69
CA SER A 50 -2.70 1.52 -15.70
C SER A 50 -2.18 0.12 -15.99
N LYS A 51 -2.05 -0.30 -17.25
CA LYS A 51 -1.44 -1.60 -17.60
C LYS A 51 0.00 -1.71 -17.10
N ARG A 52 0.79 -0.65 -17.23
CA ARG A 52 2.17 -0.62 -16.73
C ARG A 52 2.20 -0.61 -15.20
N GLY A 53 1.35 0.21 -14.58
CA GLY A 53 1.23 0.32 -13.13
C GLY A 53 0.80 -0.96 -12.43
N VAL A 54 -0.24 -1.63 -12.93
CA VAL A 54 -0.81 -2.86 -12.36
C VAL A 54 0.18 -4.04 -12.41
N LYS A 55 1.22 -3.99 -13.25
CA LYS A 55 2.29 -5.00 -13.26
C LYS A 55 3.31 -4.78 -12.13
N ILE A 56 3.60 -3.53 -11.80
CA ILE A 56 4.62 -3.15 -10.81
C ILE A 56 4.03 -3.09 -9.40
N MET A 57 2.78 -2.63 -9.28
CA MET A 57 2.07 -2.43 -8.00
C MET A 57 2.07 -3.66 -7.07
N PRO A 58 1.72 -4.88 -7.53
CA PRO A 58 1.70 -6.05 -6.65
C PRO A 58 3.08 -6.41 -6.11
N LEU A 59 4.12 -6.23 -6.93
CA LEU A 59 5.50 -6.47 -6.52
C LEU A 59 5.95 -5.45 -5.47
N CYS A 60 5.65 -4.16 -5.68
CA CYS A 60 5.93 -3.13 -4.67
C CYS A 60 5.19 -3.38 -3.36
N LEU A 61 3.92 -3.79 -3.42
CA LEU A 61 3.13 -4.11 -2.22
C LEU A 61 3.68 -5.34 -1.48
N LEU A 62 4.11 -6.36 -2.21
CA LEU A 62 4.75 -7.54 -1.62
C LEU A 62 6.06 -7.15 -0.92
N LEU A 63 6.91 -6.37 -1.58
CA LEU A 63 8.16 -5.88 -0.99
C LEU A 63 7.90 -5.00 0.23
N LEU A 64 6.85 -4.18 0.22
CA LEU A 64 6.41 -3.41 1.38
C LEU A 64 6.03 -4.31 2.56
N LEU A 65 5.27 -5.37 2.31
CA LEU A 65 4.84 -6.30 3.35
C LEU A 65 6.04 -7.06 3.94
N LEU A 66 6.93 -7.55 3.09
CA LEU A 66 8.13 -8.29 3.53
C LEU A 66 9.09 -7.41 4.31
N SER A 67 9.41 -6.22 3.79
CA SER A 67 10.30 -5.27 4.48
C SER A 67 9.66 -4.72 5.76
N GLY A 68 8.35 -4.46 5.76
CA GLY A 68 7.61 -4.04 6.95
C GLY A 68 7.56 -5.12 8.03
N GLY A 69 7.29 -6.37 7.64
CA GLY A 69 7.32 -7.53 8.53
C GLY A 69 8.70 -7.79 9.13
N ALA A 70 9.76 -7.62 8.34
CA ALA A 70 11.13 -7.71 8.85
C ALA A 70 11.41 -6.61 9.88
N MET A 71 10.97 -5.37 9.64
CA MET A 71 11.19 -4.25 10.57
C MET A 71 10.40 -4.39 11.88
N ILE A 72 9.15 -4.87 11.84
CA ILE A 72 8.33 -4.97 13.06
C ILE A 72 8.87 -6.03 14.03
N SER A 73 9.51 -7.09 13.52
CA SER A 73 10.12 -8.14 14.35
C SER A 73 11.18 -7.62 15.34
N ARG A 74 11.70 -6.40 15.11
CA ARG A 74 12.64 -5.72 16.02
C ARG A 74 11.95 -5.06 17.22
N TYR A 75 10.69 -4.65 17.07
CA TYR A 75 9.93 -3.88 18.07
C TYR A 75 8.83 -4.71 18.75
N VAL A 76 8.44 -5.82 18.12
CA VAL A 76 7.35 -6.70 18.55
C VAL A 76 7.78 -8.15 18.33
N GLY A 77 7.69 -9.00 19.36
CA GLY A 77 8.11 -10.39 19.27
C GLY A 77 7.98 -11.17 20.59
N THR A 78 8.41 -12.42 20.60
CA THR A 78 8.17 -13.34 21.73
C THR A 78 8.70 -12.84 23.09
N THR A 79 9.74 -12.00 23.08
CA THR A 79 10.35 -11.41 24.28
C THR A 79 9.95 -9.96 24.54
N GLN A 80 9.37 -9.28 23.55
CA GLN A 80 8.93 -7.89 23.62
C GLN A 80 7.44 -7.91 23.26
N GLY A 81 6.55 -7.89 24.25
CA GLY A 81 5.13 -8.19 24.05
C GLY A 81 4.44 -7.32 22.99
N PHE A 82 3.22 -7.68 22.61
CA PHE A 82 2.60 -7.12 21.40
C PHE A 82 1.85 -5.80 21.61
N PHE A 83 1.49 -5.50 22.85
CA PHE A 83 0.62 -4.37 23.22
C PHE A 83 1.09 -3.64 24.48
N ASP A 84 2.33 -3.86 24.91
CA ASP A 84 2.82 -3.37 26.21
C ASP A 84 3.24 -1.89 26.12
N LEU A 85 3.75 -1.45 24.98
CA LEU A 85 4.14 -0.07 24.72
C LEU A 85 3.23 0.63 23.70
N PRO A 86 2.97 1.96 23.84
CA PRO A 86 2.24 2.76 22.85
C PRO A 86 2.82 2.65 21.44
N LEU A 87 4.16 2.60 21.34
CA LEU A 87 4.88 2.38 20.08
C LEU A 87 4.46 1.06 19.39
N GLN A 88 4.36 -0.03 20.17
CA GLN A 88 4.00 -1.35 19.65
C GLN A 88 2.55 -1.37 19.18
N MET A 89 1.65 -0.73 19.94
CA MET A 89 0.24 -0.61 19.56
C MET A 89 0.09 0.13 18.21
N LEU A 90 0.80 1.25 18.02
CA LEU A 90 0.80 1.97 16.74
C LEU A 90 1.36 1.13 15.58
N LEU A 91 2.43 0.37 15.83
CA LEU A 91 3.02 -0.54 14.83
C LEU A 91 2.04 -1.64 14.43
N MET A 92 1.34 -2.24 15.40
CA MET A 92 0.34 -3.28 15.14
C MET A 92 -0.86 -2.73 14.34
N ILE A 93 -1.35 -1.53 14.66
CA ILE A 93 -2.40 -0.88 13.88
C ILE A 93 -1.95 -0.69 12.43
N LYS A 94 -0.72 -0.21 12.19
CA LYS A 94 -0.18 -0.06 10.82
C LYS A 94 -0.13 -1.39 10.07
N VAL A 95 0.25 -2.48 10.74
CA VAL A 95 0.27 -3.82 10.14
C VAL A 95 -1.13 -4.27 9.76
N VAL A 96 -2.13 -4.09 10.63
CA VAL A 96 -3.52 -4.43 10.31
C VAL A 96 -3.99 -3.65 9.08
N LEU A 97 -3.73 -2.34 9.02
CA LEU A 97 -4.08 -1.53 7.85
C LEU A 97 -3.38 -2.02 6.56
N ALA A 98 -2.09 -2.36 6.64
CA ALA A 98 -1.34 -2.89 5.51
C ALA A 98 -1.87 -4.26 5.05
N LEU A 99 -2.25 -5.14 5.99
CA LEU A 99 -2.89 -6.42 5.68
C LEU A 99 -4.26 -6.23 5.03
N CYS A 100 -5.07 -5.25 5.46
CA CYS A 100 -6.32 -4.92 4.77
C CYS A 100 -6.09 -4.53 3.30
N ILE A 101 -5.08 -3.69 3.02
CA ILE A 101 -4.66 -3.34 1.66
C ILE A 101 -4.24 -4.60 0.88
N MET A 102 -3.45 -5.47 1.50
CA MET A 102 -2.99 -6.71 0.87
C MET A 102 -4.15 -7.66 0.52
N CYS A 103 -5.09 -7.88 1.44
CA CYS A 103 -6.27 -8.70 1.19
C CYS A 103 -7.10 -8.16 0.01
N MET A 104 -7.32 -6.83 -0.03
CA MET A 104 -8.02 -6.20 -1.16
C MET A 104 -7.30 -6.44 -2.50
N VAL A 105 -5.97 -6.34 -2.52
CA VAL A 105 -5.18 -6.57 -3.74
C VAL A 105 -5.16 -8.04 -4.13
N ILE A 106 -5.05 -8.98 -3.18
CA ILE A 106 -5.15 -10.43 -3.45
C ILE A 106 -6.50 -10.76 -4.06
N VAL A 107 -7.60 -10.34 -3.43
CA VAL A 107 -8.95 -10.58 -3.96
C VAL A 107 -9.09 -10.02 -5.37
N SER A 108 -8.57 -8.81 -5.60
CA SER A 108 -8.60 -8.17 -6.90
C SER A 108 -7.84 -8.93 -7.98
N LEU A 109 -6.63 -9.40 -7.66
CA LEU A 109 -5.79 -10.18 -8.57
C LEU A 109 -6.38 -11.57 -8.80
N SER A 110 -6.86 -12.25 -7.75
CA SER A 110 -7.53 -13.54 -7.84
C SER A 110 -8.77 -13.47 -8.73
N CYS A 111 -9.64 -12.47 -8.57
CA CYS A 111 -10.78 -12.26 -9.47
C CYS A 111 -10.34 -12.04 -10.92
N LYS A 112 -9.25 -11.30 -11.15
CA LYS A 112 -8.68 -11.07 -12.48
C LYS A 112 -8.14 -12.37 -13.11
N PHE A 113 -7.46 -13.20 -12.33
CA PHE A 113 -6.93 -14.50 -12.79
C PHE A 113 -8.06 -15.51 -13.05
N LEU A 114 -9.13 -15.48 -12.26
CA LEU A 114 -10.30 -16.36 -12.40
C LEU A 114 -11.32 -15.85 -13.43
N GLY A 115 -11.08 -14.69 -14.08
CA GLY A 115 -12.00 -14.11 -15.05
C GLY A 115 -13.34 -13.61 -14.46
N LEU A 116 -13.41 -13.47 -13.13
CA LEU A 116 -14.63 -13.06 -12.42
C LEU A 116 -14.75 -11.53 -12.39
N LYS A 117 -16.00 -11.03 -12.44
CA LYS A 117 -16.27 -9.61 -12.20
C LYS A 117 -15.77 -9.23 -10.81
N ASN A 118 -14.87 -8.26 -10.75
CA ASN A 118 -14.29 -7.80 -9.51
C ASN A 118 -15.13 -6.65 -8.92
N PRO A 119 -15.92 -6.88 -7.86
CA PRO A 119 -16.79 -5.86 -7.27
C PRO A 119 -16.00 -4.73 -6.59
N LEU A 120 -14.74 -4.99 -6.23
CA LEU A 120 -13.90 -4.06 -5.48
C LEU A 120 -13.05 -3.16 -6.37
N ALA A 121 -12.90 -3.49 -7.66
CA ALA A 121 -12.00 -2.81 -8.59
C ALA A 121 -12.16 -1.28 -8.64
N LYS A 122 -13.39 -0.77 -8.48
CA LYS A 122 -13.69 0.67 -8.56
C LYS A 122 -13.29 1.46 -7.30
N SER A 123 -13.22 0.79 -6.15
CA SER A 123 -13.03 1.43 -4.85
C SER A 123 -11.68 1.09 -4.19
N ILE A 124 -11.00 0.01 -4.61
CA ILE A 124 -9.73 -0.42 -4.01
C ILE A 124 -8.70 0.70 -3.97
N HIS A 125 -8.46 1.41 -5.08
CA HIS A 125 -7.42 2.45 -5.08
C HIS A 125 -7.78 3.62 -4.17
N LYS A 126 -9.06 4.01 -4.09
CA LYS A 126 -9.52 5.07 -3.18
C LYS A 126 -9.34 4.67 -1.72
N VAL A 127 -9.77 3.47 -1.37
CA VAL A 127 -9.62 2.93 -0.01
C VAL A 127 -8.13 2.78 0.34
N ALA A 128 -7.33 2.22 -0.57
CA ALA A 128 -5.89 2.06 -0.37
C ALA A 128 -5.16 3.41 -0.23
N LEU A 129 -5.62 4.48 -0.90
CA LEU A 129 -5.08 5.83 -0.70
C LEU A 129 -5.35 6.32 0.73
N VAL A 130 -6.60 6.20 1.20
CA VAL A 130 -7.00 6.62 2.55
C VAL A 130 -6.25 5.82 3.60
N LEU A 131 -6.23 4.48 3.48
CA LEU A 131 -5.49 3.61 4.39
C LEU A 131 -3.99 3.89 4.35
N GLY A 132 -3.41 4.07 3.16
CA GLY A 132 -2.01 4.43 2.97
C GLY A 132 -1.65 5.76 3.63
N PHE A 133 -2.53 6.76 3.54
CA PHE A 133 -2.37 8.03 4.23
C PHE A 133 -2.36 7.85 5.75
N PHE A 134 -3.32 7.10 6.31
CA PHE A 134 -3.32 6.76 7.74
C PHE A 134 -2.05 6.04 8.17
N ILE A 135 -1.53 5.10 7.36
CA ILE A 135 -0.26 4.41 7.65
C ILE A 135 0.90 5.41 7.75
N VAL A 136 0.98 6.41 6.85
CA VAL A 136 2.03 7.43 6.89
C VAL A 136 1.92 8.31 8.13
N VAL A 137 0.70 8.75 8.48
CA VAL A 137 0.45 9.55 9.69
C VAL A 137 0.84 8.77 10.95
N LEU A 138 0.38 7.51 11.06
CA LEU A 138 0.75 6.63 12.18
C LEU A 138 2.27 6.38 12.22
N ALA A 139 2.94 6.31 11.07
CA ALA A 139 4.40 6.20 11.02
C ALA A 139 5.07 7.39 11.65
N LYS A 140 4.60 8.59 11.34
CA LYS A 140 5.16 9.82 11.87
C LYS A 140 4.87 9.97 13.37
N MET A 141 3.65 9.65 13.81
CA MET A 141 3.26 9.65 15.21
C MET A 141 4.09 8.69 16.06
N ALA A 142 4.43 7.52 15.53
CA ALA A 142 5.28 6.54 16.21
C ALA A 142 6.69 7.05 16.54
N PHE A 143 7.20 8.09 15.87
CA PHE A 143 8.49 8.71 16.21
C PHE A 143 8.41 9.80 17.28
N TYR A 144 7.19 10.22 17.66
CA TYR A 144 6.96 11.24 18.69
C TYR A 144 6.57 10.68 20.06
N MET A 145 6.34 9.36 20.13
CA MET A 145 6.07 8.60 21.36
C MET A 145 7.31 7.83 21.77
#